data_AF-A0A5A8DMT9-F1
#
_entry.id   AF-A0A5A8DMT9-F1
#
_cell.length_a   1.000
_cell.length_b   1.000
_cell.length_c   1.000
_cell.angle_alpha   90.00
_cell.angle_beta   90.00
_cell.angle_gamma   90.00
#
_symmetry.space_group_name_H-M   'P 1'
#
loop_
_entity.id
_entity.type
_entity.pdbx_description
1 polymer ?
#
loop_
_entity_poly.entity_id
_entity_poly.type
_entity_poly.pdbx_seq_one_letter_code
_entity_poly.pdbx_strand_id
1 'polypeptide(L)'
;MAQPRFVAARGAAESVPRYLRANGLVRAHDMSKQETERLVRACWAAKAKEEARLRREEADEGLVLPLADFFWEWLRTTFGGPGQAVEWGSAIALALQRYSYDADVDVFLRCLQGRLPEEVYSRGGLVVARLEHGLSQRDRALSGGQTTGFLTVDDIRSYVREAFPHKSRAAMTAVLASLAIDPAVQAAAGPAATSARHRALATAARGDVAPSFASTAAAAAATAGAAALSGAERVDYSRLLSENAVGDQGPFVETLRAQLVSDFLQYAAELTAAVEQASTGPTDDELEVTPAAAAAAIRAEDPAKPDAEVRAIVARGTGVHPSELDVALSEPVRTLEFVSRMRSGWLARSGPKPLA
;
A
#
# COMPACT_ATOMS: atom_id res chain seq x y z
N MET A 1 16.79 -36.99 0.78
CA MET A 1 17.24 -35.59 0.66
C MET A 1 16.52 -34.96 -0.52
N ALA A 2 15.84 -33.83 -0.33
CA ALA A 2 15.21 -33.11 -1.44
C ALA A 2 16.29 -32.58 -2.37
N GLN A 3 16.11 -32.73 -3.69
CA GLN A 3 17.06 -32.20 -4.67
C GLN A 3 17.03 -30.67 -4.66
N PRO A 4 18.19 -30.00 -4.79
CA PRO A 4 18.24 -28.55 -4.86
C PRO A 4 17.47 -28.05 -6.09
N ARG A 5 16.55 -27.10 -5.86
CA ARG A 5 15.81 -26.43 -6.92
C ARG A 5 16.68 -25.34 -7.54
N PHE A 6 16.68 -25.25 -8.86
CA PHE A 6 17.38 -24.21 -9.61
C PHE A 6 16.40 -23.40 -10.46
N VAL A 7 16.73 -22.13 -10.69
CA VAL A 7 15.96 -21.21 -11.52
C VAL A 7 16.87 -20.47 -12.47
N ALA A 8 16.35 -20.08 -13.64
CA ALA A 8 17.11 -19.29 -14.60
C ALA A 8 17.43 -17.91 -14.01
N ALA A 9 18.69 -17.50 -14.11
CA ALA A 9 19.14 -16.19 -13.69
C ALA A 9 18.57 -15.10 -14.62
N ARG A 10 18.50 -13.86 -14.12
CA ARG A 10 17.95 -12.72 -14.88
C ARG A 10 18.98 -11.98 -15.74
N GLY A 11 20.23 -12.46 -15.75
CA GLY A 11 21.36 -11.83 -16.43
C GLY A 11 22.16 -10.93 -15.50
N ALA A 12 23.33 -10.50 -15.96
CA ALA A 12 24.27 -9.67 -15.22
C ALA A 12 24.26 -8.18 -15.65
N ALA A 13 23.28 -7.78 -16.47
CA ALA A 13 23.17 -6.40 -16.94
C ALA A 13 22.89 -5.42 -15.79
N GLU A 14 23.30 -4.17 -15.96
CA GLU A 14 23.09 -3.11 -14.96
C GLU A 14 21.60 -2.80 -14.72
N SER A 15 20.76 -3.00 -15.74
CA SER A 15 19.30 -2.88 -15.61
C SER A 15 18.65 -3.95 -14.72
N VAL A 16 19.37 -5.04 -14.40
CA VAL A 16 18.90 -6.07 -13.48
C VAL A 16 19.24 -5.63 -12.05
N PRO A 17 18.33 -5.72 -11.06
CA PRO A 17 18.67 -5.38 -9.68
C PRO A 17 19.81 -6.25 -9.12
N ARG A 18 20.71 -5.66 -8.32
CA ARG A 18 21.93 -6.34 -7.83
C ARG A 18 21.66 -7.69 -7.17
N TYR A 19 20.58 -7.77 -6.40
CA TYR A 19 20.14 -9.01 -5.72
C TYR A 19 19.64 -10.12 -6.66
N LEU A 20 19.55 -9.87 -7.98
CA LEU A 20 19.17 -10.85 -9.02
C LEU A 20 20.24 -11.00 -10.11
N ARG A 21 21.36 -10.27 -10.04
CA ARG A 21 22.40 -10.28 -11.07
C ARG A 21 23.19 -11.58 -11.01
N ALA A 22 22.90 -12.48 -11.94
CA ALA A 22 23.68 -13.69 -12.18
C ALA A 22 23.48 -14.18 -13.62
N ASN A 23 24.37 -15.07 -14.06
CA ASN A 23 24.25 -15.79 -15.32
C ASN A 23 23.98 -17.27 -15.05
N GLY A 24 23.33 -17.94 -16.00
CA GLY A 24 23.06 -19.39 -15.91
C GLY A 24 21.95 -19.74 -14.93
N LEU A 25 22.21 -20.68 -14.02
CA LEU A 25 21.24 -21.18 -13.05
C LEU A 25 21.62 -20.74 -11.64
N VAL A 26 20.62 -20.29 -10.89
CA VAL A 26 20.75 -19.89 -9.48
C VAL A 26 19.98 -20.88 -8.62
N ARG A 27 20.56 -21.29 -7.50
CA ARG A 27 19.87 -22.13 -6.53
C ARG A 27 18.73 -21.32 -5.90
N ALA A 28 17.53 -21.87 -5.91
CA ALA A 28 16.36 -21.26 -5.26
C ALA A 28 15.98 -22.08 -4.03
N HIS A 29 15.86 -21.41 -2.90
CA HIS A 29 15.28 -21.97 -1.70
C HIS A 29 13.75 -21.96 -1.84
N ASP A 30 13.09 -23.05 -1.47
CA ASP A 30 11.64 -23.03 -1.31
C ASP A 30 11.33 -22.26 -0.02
N MET A 31 10.41 -21.31 -0.13
CA MET A 31 9.97 -20.47 0.98
C MET A 31 8.47 -20.59 1.16
N SER A 32 8.04 -20.78 2.40
CA SER A 32 6.63 -20.67 2.78
C SER A 32 6.18 -19.21 2.81
N LYS A 33 4.86 -19.00 2.87
CA LYS A 33 4.26 -17.67 3.03
C LYS A 33 4.78 -17.00 4.33
N GLN A 34 4.70 -17.70 5.45
CA GLN A 34 5.10 -17.21 6.77
C GLN A 34 6.57 -16.78 6.83
N GLU A 35 7.47 -17.56 6.21
CA GLU A 35 8.89 -17.18 6.12
C GLU A 35 9.10 -15.93 5.28
N THR A 36 8.34 -15.79 4.18
CA THR A 36 8.40 -14.63 3.29
C THR A 36 7.97 -13.37 4.03
N GLU A 37 6.84 -13.39 4.73
CA GLU A 37 6.35 -12.23 5.51
C GLU A 37 7.29 -11.85 6.64
N ARG A 38 7.84 -12.85 7.34
CA ARG A 38 8.84 -12.60 8.39
C ARG A 38 10.07 -11.89 7.84
N LEU A 39 10.54 -12.27 6.65
CA LEU A 39 11.67 -11.60 6.00
C LEU A 39 11.33 -10.20 5.50
N VAL A 40 10.14 -9.99 4.94
CA VAL A 40 9.65 -8.66 4.56
C VAL A 40 9.64 -7.73 5.78
N ARG A 41 9.05 -8.15 6.90
CA ARG A 41 9.04 -7.39 8.16
C ARG A 41 10.45 -7.15 8.70
N ALA A 42 11.31 -8.17 8.70
CA ALA A 42 12.69 -8.04 9.16
C ALA A 42 13.50 -7.05 8.31
N CYS A 43 13.32 -7.06 6.99
CA CYS A 43 13.97 -6.13 6.08
C CYS A 43 13.52 -4.69 6.35
N TRP A 44 12.21 -4.43 6.45
CA TRP A 44 11.70 -3.10 6.77
C TRP A 44 12.19 -2.59 8.13
N ALA A 45 12.16 -3.44 9.16
CA ALA A 45 12.64 -3.08 10.48
C ALA A 45 14.15 -2.79 10.48
N ALA A 46 14.94 -3.59 9.78
CA ALA A 46 16.38 -3.37 9.63
C ALA A 46 16.66 -2.05 8.89
N LYS A 47 15.91 -1.76 7.82
CA LYS A 47 16.02 -0.51 7.06
C LYS A 47 15.72 0.70 7.92
N ALA A 48 14.59 0.70 8.63
CA ALA A 48 14.18 1.80 9.51
C ALA A 48 15.23 2.05 10.61
N LYS A 49 15.82 0.99 11.17
CA LYS A 49 16.90 1.10 12.15
C LYS A 49 18.17 1.71 11.55
N GLU A 50 18.54 1.30 10.35
CA GLU A 50 19.74 1.80 9.66
C GLU A 50 19.59 3.27 9.26
N GLU A 51 18.45 3.66 8.70
CA GLU A 51 18.16 5.06 8.44
C GLU A 51 18.20 5.90 9.71
N ALA A 52 17.57 5.44 10.80
CA ALA A 52 17.62 6.14 12.08
C ALA A 52 19.05 6.23 12.67
N ARG A 53 19.96 5.32 12.30
CA ARG A 53 21.38 5.40 12.66
C ARG A 53 22.07 6.46 11.81
N LEU A 54 21.93 6.40 10.49
CA LEU A 54 22.54 7.34 9.55
C LEU A 54 22.05 8.77 9.75
N ARG A 55 20.75 9.01 9.96
CA ARG A 55 20.21 10.35 10.30
C ARG A 55 20.90 10.96 11.52
N ARG A 56 21.26 10.15 12.51
CA ARG A 56 21.98 10.60 13.72
C ARG A 56 23.46 10.88 13.47
N GLU A 57 24.10 10.12 12.59
CA GLU A 57 25.53 10.26 12.28
C GLU A 57 25.81 11.37 11.27
N GLU A 58 24.95 11.51 10.26
CA GLU A 58 25.11 12.46 9.15
C GLU A 58 24.36 13.78 9.38
N ALA A 59 23.52 13.86 10.42
CA ALA A 59 22.65 15.00 10.73
C ALA A 59 21.71 15.40 9.57
N ASP A 60 21.39 14.46 8.68
CA ASP A 60 20.42 14.63 7.60
C ASP A 60 19.09 13.97 8.00
N GLU A 61 18.09 14.78 8.39
CA GLU A 61 16.75 14.29 8.71
C GLU A 61 16.02 13.69 7.49
N GLY A 62 16.42 14.08 6.28
CA GLY A 62 15.83 13.65 5.01
C GLY A 62 16.40 12.36 4.43
N LEU A 63 17.41 11.75 5.09
CA LEU A 63 18.07 10.56 4.55
C LEU A 63 17.07 9.39 4.41
N VAL A 64 16.94 8.89 3.19
CA VAL A 64 16.14 7.71 2.83
C VAL A 64 17.01 6.81 1.96
N LEU A 65 17.17 5.56 2.38
CA LEU A 65 17.90 4.56 1.59
C LEU A 65 16.93 3.94 0.58
N PRO A 66 17.24 3.88 -0.73
CA PRO A 66 16.41 3.12 -1.66
C PRO A 66 16.32 1.64 -1.25
N LEU A 67 15.11 1.09 -1.18
CA LEU A 67 14.87 -0.26 -0.69
C LEU A 67 15.66 -1.31 -1.46
N ALA A 68 15.80 -1.18 -2.79
CA ALA A 68 16.55 -2.13 -3.60
C ALA A 68 18.05 -2.18 -3.24
N ASP A 69 18.65 -1.01 -2.96
CA ASP A 69 20.06 -0.90 -2.57
C ASP A 69 20.27 -1.38 -1.14
N PHE A 70 19.39 -0.99 -0.22
CA PHE A 70 19.40 -1.49 1.15
C PHE A 70 19.20 -3.01 1.18
N PHE A 71 18.23 -3.54 0.44
CA PHE A 71 17.90 -4.96 0.40
C PHE A 71 19.09 -5.80 -0.07
N TRP A 72 19.83 -5.33 -1.08
CA TRP A 72 21.06 -5.98 -1.51
C TRP A 72 22.09 -6.09 -0.38
N GLU A 73 22.36 -5.00 0.34
CA GLU A 73 23.36 -5.04 1.41
C GLU A 73 22.86 -5.87 2.60
N TRP A 74 21.57 -5.76 2.94
CA TRP A 74 20.93 -6.55 3.98
C TRP A 74 20.99 -8.06 3.69
N LEU A 75 20.81 -8.49 2.44
CA LEU A 75 20.98 -9.89 2.05
C LEU A 75 22.42 -10.36 2.25
N ARG A 76 23.41 -9.53 1.91
CA ARG A 76 24.83 -9.86 2.09
C ARG A 76 25.20 -10.02 3.56
N THR A 77 24.66 -9.18 4.43
CA THR A 77 24.93 -9.28 5.87
C THR A 77 24.17 -10.42 6.52
N THR A 78 22.95 -10.71 6.05
CA THR A 78 22.04 -11.69 6.69
C THR A 78 22.32 -13.12 6.28
N PHE A 79 22.61 -13.34 4.99
CA PHE A 79 22.72 -14.69 4.41
C PHE A 79 24.13 -15.05 3.94
N GLY A 80 25.07 -14.11 4.03
CA GLY A 80 26.48 -14.29 3.68
C GLY A 80 26.86 -13.61 2.36
N GLY A 81 28.01 -13.98 1.78
CA GLY A 81 28.63 -13.23 0.70
C GLY A 81 27.79 -13.05 -0.58
N PRO A 82 28.28 -12.29 -1.58
CA PRO A 82 27.52 -11.91 -2.78
C PRO A 82 26.83 -13.07 -3.52
N GLY A 83 27.44 -14.25 -3.59
CA GLY A 83 26.83 -15.43 -4.22
C GLY A 83 25.56 -15.90 -3.49
N GLN A 84 25.62 -16.01 -2.16
CA GLN A 84 24.47 -16.38 -1.33
C GLN A 84 23.39 -15.30 -1.38
N ALA A 85 23.77 -14.02 -1.41
CA ALA A 85 22.83 -12.92 -1.56
C ALA A 85 22.01 -13.03 -2.86
N VAL A 86 22.61 -13.47 -3.96
CA VAL A 86 21.87 -13.68 -5.23
C VAL A 86 20.97 -14.92 -5.19
N GLU A 87 21.40 -16.00 -4.54
CA GLU A 87 20.56 -17.20 -4.32
C GLU A 87 19.31 -16.86 -3.51
N TRP A 88 19.50 -16.19 -2.36
CA TRP A 88 18.40 -15.75 -1.50
C TRP A 88 17.57 -14.65 -2.16
N GLY A 89 18.18 -13.69 -2.83
CA GLY A 89 17.48 -12.63 -3.57
C GLY A 89 16.57 -13.20 -4.65
N SER A 90 17.02 -14.23 -5.37
CA SER A 90 16.22 -14.95 -6.38
C SER A 90 15.08 -15.75 -5.75
N ALA A 91 15.34 -16.46 -4.65
CA ALA A 91 14.33 -17.21 -3.91
C ALA A 91 13.22 -16.30 -3.36
N ILE A 92 13.62 -15.21 -2.69
CA ILE A 92 12.70 -14.20 -2.13
C ILE A 92 11.89 -13.56 -3.25
N ALA A 93 12.52 -13.14 -4.36
CA ALA A 93 11.79 -12.54 -5.47
C ALA A 93 10.69 -13.45 -6.07
N LEU A 94 10.92 -14.78 -6.10
CA LEU A 94 9.92 -15.75 -6.52
C LEU A 94 8.83 -15.95 -5.47
N ALA A 95 9.19 -15.97 -4.19
CA ALA A 95 8.24 -16.08 -3.09
C ALA A 95 7.31 -14.85 -3.03
N LEU A 96 7.87 -13.64 -3.17
CA LEU A 96 7.11 -12.39 -3.25
C LEU A 96 6.11 -12.41 -4.41
N GLN A 97 6.50 -12.92 -5.58
CA GLN A 97 5.58 -13.07 -6.72
C GLN A 97 4.46 -14.07 -6.41
N ARG A 98 4.80 -15.23 -5.83
CA ARG A 98 3.86 -16.28 -5.48
C ARG A 98 2.83 -15.83 -4.44
N TYR A 99 3.26 -15.01 -3.48
CA TYR A 99 2.44 -14.55 -2.36
C TYR A 99 1.96 -13.11 -2.52
N SER A 100 2.02 -12.54 -3.73
CA SER A 100 1.57 -11.17 -4.05
C SER A 100 0.07 -10.91 -3.87
N TYR A 101 -0.72 -11.93 -3.51
CA TYR A 101 -2.10 -11.73 -3.05
C TYR A 101 -2.17 -11.20 -1.62
N ASP A 102 -1.08 -11.29 -0.86
CA ASP A 102 -0.91 -10.70 0.46
C ASP A 102 -0.49 -9.23 0.33
N ALA A 103 -1.15 -8.33 1.05
CA ALA A 103 -1.01 -6.89 0.84
C ALA A 103 0.40 -6.38 1.19
N ASP A 104 0.96 -6.84 2.32
CA ASP A 104 2.29 -6.41 2.77
C ASP A 104 3.38 -6.95 1.84
N VAL A 105 3.21 -8.18 1.35
CA VAL A 105 4.11 -8.81 0.36
C VAL A 105 4.06 -8.07 -0.98
N ASP A 106 2.87 -7.73 -1.49
CA ASP A 106 2.70 -7.00 -2.75
C ASP A 106 3.30 -5.60 -2.67
N VAL A 107 3.05 -4.87 -1.58
CA VAL A 107 3.63 -3.54 -1.35
C VAL A 107 5.15 -3.63 -1.32
N PHE A 108 5.73 -4.58 -0.58
CA PHE A 108 7.18 -4.77 -0.55
C PHE A 108 7.74 -5.06 -1.95
N LEU A 109 7.13 -5.98 -2.69
CA LEU A 109 7.56 -6.35 -4.04
C LEU A 109 7.54 -5.14 -4.98
N ARG A 110 6.48 -4.33 -4.95
CA ARG A 110 6.34 -3.15 -5.81
C ARG A 110 7.32 -2.05 -5.42
N CYS A 111 7.56 -1.83 -4.12
CA CYS A 111 8.59 -0.90 -3.65
C CYS A 111 9.98 -1.36 -4.12
N LEU A 112 10.29 -2.65 -3.97
CA LEU A 112 11.57 -3.22 -4.39
C LEU A 112 11.80 -3.10 -5.90
N GLN A 113 10.73 -3.07 -6.69
CA GLN A 113 10.76 -2.87 -8.14
C GLN A 113 10.67 -1.40 -8.57
N GLY A 114 10.61 -0.45 -7.62
CA GLY A 114 10.43 0.98 -7.91
C GLY A 114 9.06 1.33 -8.52
N ARG A 115 8.06 0.44 -8.40
CA ARG A 115 6.69 0.64 -8.92
C ARG A 115 5.77 1.35 -7.95
N LEU A 116 6.11 1.30 -6.66
CA LEU A 116 5.46 2.07 -5.61
C LEU A 116 6.53 2.81 -4.80
N PRO A 117 6.25 4.04 -4.34
CA PRO A 117 7.09 4.71 -3.38
C PRO A 117 6.98 4.03 -2.01
N GLU A 118 8.09 3.99 -1.28
CA GLU A 118 8.20 3.28 0.00
C GLU A 118 7.30 3.90 1.09
N GLU A 119 6.96 5.17 0.95
CA GLU A 119 6.02 5.87 1.82
C GLU A 119 4.64 5.22 1.84
N VAL A 120 4.25 4.49 0.80
CA VAL A 120 2.99 3.72 0.81
C VAL A 120 2.99 2.69 1.93
N TYR A 121 4.13 2.04 2.18
CA TYR A 121 4.28 1.07 3.28
C TYR A 121 4.17 1.76 4.65
N SER A 122 4.95 2.83 4.87
CA SER A 122 4.94 3.54 6.16
C SER A 122 3.58 4.19 6.45
N ARG A 123 2.89 4.70 5.43
CA ARG A 123 1.53 5.23 5.53
C ARG A 123 0.50 4.15 5.88
N GLY A 124 0.70 2.91 5.42
CA GLY A 124 -0.14 1.78 5.81
C GLY A 124 -0.23 1.62 7.33
N GLY A 125 0.91 1.67 8.02
CA GLY A 125 0.95 1.65 9.49
C GLY A 125 0.28 2.87 10.13
N LEU A 126 0.50 4.06 9.58
CA LEU A 126 -0.11 5.30 10.08
C LEU A 126 -1.64 5.31 9.95
N VAL A 127 -2.20 4.69 8.91
CA VAL A 127 -3.64 4.57 8.73
C VAL A 127 -4.26 3.74 9.86
N VAL A 128 -3.61 2.63 10.25
CA VAL A 128 -4.06 1.78 11.36
C VAL A 128 -3.94 2.53 12.69
N ALA A 129 -2.81 3.17 12.95
CA ALA A 129 -2.59 3.94 14.18
C ALA A 129 -3.58 5.12 14.33
N ARG A 130 -3.88 5.82 13.22
CA ARG A 130 -4.90 6.88 13.19
C ARG A 130 -6.30 6.32 13.50
N LEU A 131 -6.61 5.14 12.99
CA LEU A 131 -7.89 4.50 13.25
C LEU A 131 -8.01 4.09 14.71
N GLU A 132 -6.98 3.44 15.28
CA GLU A 132 -6.91 3.08 16.69
C GLU A 132 -7.09 4.29 17.60
N HIS A 133 -6.35 5.37 17.32
CA HIS A 133 -6.42 6.59 18.10
C HIS A 133 -7.82 7.20 18.12
N GLY A 134 -8.47 7.35 16.97
CA GLY A 134 -9.80 7.98 16.95
C GLY A 134 -10.94 7.06 17.36
N LEU A 135 -10.82 5.73 17.22
CA LEU A 135 -11.73 4.80 17.87
C LEU A 135 -11.62 4.92 19.40
N SER A 136 -10.40 5.01 19.94
CA SER A 136 -10.18 5.24 21.37
C SER A 136 -10.76 6.58 21.86
N GLN A 137 -10.65 7.65 21.07
CA GLN A 137 -11.30 8.93 21.38
C GLN A 137 -12.82 8.83 21.36
N ARG A 138 -13.39 8.13 20.36
CA ARG A 138 -14.84 7.93 20.25
C ARG A 138 -15.39 7.09 21.39
N ASP A 139 -14.71 6.01 21.76
CA ASP A 139 -15.04 5.21 22.94
C ASP A 139 -15.04 6.08 24.19
N ARG A 140 -13.99 6.88 24.40
CA ARG A 140 -13.92 7.83 25.52
C ARG A 140 -15.11 8.79 25.56
N ALA A 141 -15.50 9.33 24.41
CA ALA A 141 -16.62 10.27 24.31
C ALA A 141 -17.97 9.62 24.65
N LEU A 142 -18.18 8.37 24.22
CA LEU A 142 -19.41 7.62 24.48
C LEU A 142 -19.46 7.01 25.88
N SER A 143 -18.31 6.79 26.51
CA SER A 143 -18.14 6.11 27.79
C SER A 143 -17.81 7.08 28.94
N GLY A 144 -18.27 8.34 28.87
CA GLY A 144 -18.15 9.30 29.97
C GLY A 144 -16.71 9.65 30.37
N GLY A 145 -15.77 9.63 29.43
CA GLY A 145 -14.36 9.96 29.68
C GLY A 145 -13.44 8.76 29.92
N GLN A 146 -13.95 7.53 29.91
CA GLN A 146 -13.16 6.30 30.07
C GLN A 146 -12.97 5.56 28.74
N THR A 147 -11.79 4.98 28.51
CA THR A 147 -11.56 4.11 27.35
C THR A 147 -11.87 2.67 27.77
N THR A 148 -12.93 2.09 27.21
CA THR A 148 -13.41 0.74 27.55
C THR A 148 -12.81 -0.35 26.67
N GLY A 149 -12.31 0.00 25.48
CA GLY A 149 -11.83 -0.95 24.46
C GLY A 149 -12.93 -1.49 23.55
N PHE A 150 -14.19 -1.10 23.77
CA PHE A 150 -15.35 -1.68 23.07
C PHE A 150 -16.26 -0.63 22.47
N LEU A 151 -16.50 -0.73 21.16
CA LEU A 151 -17.45 0.10 20.42
C LEU A 151 -18.48 -0.77 19.71
N THR A 152 -19.65 -0.21 19.39
CA THR A 152 -20.58 -0.93 18.53
C THR A 152 -20.09 -0.97 17.09
N VAL A 153 -20.57 -1.93 16.31
CA VAL A 153 -20.28 -1.99 14.86
C VAL A 153 -20.69 -0.69 14.17
N ASP A 154 -21.81 -0.08 14.55
CA ASP A 154 -22.27 1.18 13.97
C ASP A 154 -21.38 2.37 14.34
N ASP A 155 -20.85 2.42 15.58
CA ASP A 155 -19.88 3.45 15.97
C ASP A 155 -18.59 3.35 15.12
N ILE A 156 -18.10 2.12 14.90
CA ILE A 156 -16.93 1.86 14.07
C ILE A 156 -17.21 2.27 12.62
N ARG A 157 -18.37 1.86 12.07
CA ARG A 157 -18.76 2.21 10.69
C ARG A 157 -18.89 3.73 10.52
N SER A 158 -19.47 4.43 11.48
CA SER A 158 -19.58 5.90 11.45
C SER A 158 -18.20 6.53 11.44
N TYR A 159 -17.33 6.11 12.36
CA TYR A 159 -15.97 6.65 12.42
C TYR A 159 -15.16 6.40 11.15
N VAL A 160 -15.22 5.20 10.57
CA VAL A 160 -14.49 4.89 9.34
C VAL A 160 -14.95 5.81 8.19
N ARG A 161 -16.24 6.10 8.07
CA ARG A 161 -16.76 7.05 7.06
C ARG A 161 -16.25 8.48 7.30
N GLU A 162 -16.25 8.92 8.56
CA GLU A 162 -15.76 10.25 8.94
C GLU A 162 -14.24 10.39 8.77
N ALA A 163 -13.48 9.34 9.05
CA ALA A 163 -12.02 9.33 8.99
C ALA A 163 -11.49 9.29 7.55
N PHE A 164 -12.27 8.73 6.61
CA PHE A 164 -11.89 8.58 5.20
C PHE A 164 -12.95 9.15 4.25
N PRO A 165 -13.25 10.46 4.32
CA PRO A 165 -14.35 11.07 3.56
C PRO A 165 -14.11 11.09 2.04
N HIS A 166 -12.87 10.93 1.60
CA HIS A 166 -12.49 10.96 0.18
C HIS A 166 -12.50 9.58 -0.50
N LYS A 167 -12.70 8.50 0.26
CA LYS A 167 -12.77 7.16 -0.33
C LYS A 167 -14.00 7.05 -1.23
N SER A 168 -13.83 6.39 -2.38
CA SER A 168 -14.95 6.12 -3.28
C SER A 168 -16.03 5.29 -2.58
N ARG A 169 -17.27 5.38 -3.06
CA ARG A 169 -18.38 4.60 -2.49
C ARG A 169 -18.09 3.10 -2.52
N ALA A 170 -17.54 2.58 -3.61
CA ALA A 170 -17.19 1.17 -3.76
C ALA A 170 -16.09 0.75 -2.76
N ALA A 171 -15.05 1.57 -2.61
CA ALA A 171 -13.97 1.36 -1.65
C ALA A 171 -14.48 1.36 -0.20
N MET A 172 -15.31 2.35 0.16
CA MET A 172 -15.93 2.43 1.48
C MET A 172 -16.83 1.23 1.74
N THR A 173 -17.63 0.80 0.76
CA THR A 173 -18.43 -0.42 0.88
C THR A 173 -17.55 -1.64 1.13
N ALA A 174 -16.46 -1.84 0.39
CA ALA A 174 -15.56 -2.98 0.60
C ALA A 174 -14.95 -2.99 2.01
N VAL A 175 -14.45 -1.84 2.50
CA VAL A 175 -13.87 -1.70 3.85
C VAL A 175 -14.89 -1.96 4.95
N LEU A 176 -16.11 -1.42 4.84
CA LEU A 176 -17.13 -1.63 5.87
C LEU A 176 -17.70 -3.05 5.85
N ALA A 177 -17.66 -3.69 4.68
CA ALA A 177 -18.12 -5.04 4.51
C ALA A 177 -17.11 -6.07 5.05
N SER A 178 -15.80 -5.76 5.00
CA SER A 178 -14.77 -6.63 5.59
C SER A 178 -14.84 -6.71 7.12
N LEU A 179 -15.43 -5.71 7.80
CA LEU A 179 -15.78 -5.82 9.24
C LEU A 179 -16.66 -7.04 9.53
N ALA A 180 -17.57 -7.41 8.63
CA ALA A 180 -18.52 -8.49 8.87
C ALA A 180 -17.90 -9.89 8.87
N ILE A 181 -16.78 -10.03 8.16
CA ILE A 181 -16.02 -11.28 8.07
C ILE A 181 -14.83 -11.30 9.02
N ASP A 182 -14.61 -10.23 9.78
CA ASP A 182 -13.49 -10.14 10.70
C ASP A 182 -13.70 -11.02 11.94
N PRO A 183 -12.73 -11.87 12.32
CA PRO A 183 -12.85 -12.75 13.48
C PRO A 183 -13.16 -12.01 14.79
N ALA A 184 -12.64 -10.79 14.98
CA ALA A 184 -12.90 -10.00 16.18
C ALA A 184 -14.39 -9.60 16.28
N VAL A 185 -15.02 -9.31 15.14
CA VAL A 185 -16.45 -8.99 15.05
C VAL A 185 -17.31 -10.26 15.15
N GLN A 186 -16.86 -11.37 14.55
CA GLN A 186 -17.54 -12.66 14.64
C GLN A 186 -17.56 -13.20 16.07
N ALA A 187 -16.48 -13.03 16.82
CA ALA A 187 -16.42 -13.41 18.23
C ALA A 187 -17.45 -12.67 19.09
N ALA A 188 -17.75 -11.40 18.76
CA ALA A 188 -18.75 -10.60 19.46
C ALA A 188 -20.21 -11.00 19.18
N ALA A 189 -20.49 -11.59 18.01
CA ALA A 189 -21.86 -11.88 17.57
C ALA A 189 -22.45 -13.20 18.11
N GLY A 190 -21.64 -14.05 18.75
CA GLY A 190 -22.07 -15.35 19.29
C GLY A 190 -22.30 -16.44 18.20
N PRO A 191 -22.29 -17.74 18.58
CA PRO A 191 -22.20 -18.87 17.63
C PRO A 191 -23.40 -19.04 16.69
N ALA A 192 -24.60 -18.62 17.09
CA ALA A 192 -25.81 -18.73 16.28
C ALA A 192 -25.82 -17.73 15.10
N ALA A 193 -25.38 -16.49 15.33
CA ALA A 193 -25.27 -15.47 14.29
C ALA A 193 -24.15 -15.82 13.29
N THR A 194 -23.03 -16.34 13.77
CA THR A 194 -21.91 -16.83 12.95
C THR A 194 -22.35 -17.94 12.00
N SER A 195 -23.14 -18.91 12.49
CA SER A 195 -23.63 -20.04 11.68
C SER A 195 -24.63 -19.63 10.60
N ALA A 196 -25.48 -18.63 10.85
CA ALA A 196 -26.38 -18.06 9.85
C ALA A 196 -25.61 -17.28 8.77
N ARG A 197 -24.57 -16.53 9.16
CA ARG A 197 -23.72 -15.74 8.27
C ARG A 197 -22.84 -16.61 7.36
N HIS A 198 -22.20 -17.65 7.88
CA HIS A 198 -21.45 -18.60 7.05
C HIS A 198 -22.33 -19.29 6.00
N ARG A 199 -23.60 -19.56 6.34
CA ARG A 199 -24.58 -20.10 5.38
C ARG A 199 -24.91 -19.10 4.27
N ALA A 200 -25.12 -17.82 4.61
CA ALA A 200 -25.37 -16.75 3.64
C ALA A 200 -24.17 -16.53 2.70
N LEU A 201 -22.94 -16.54 3.24
CA LEU A 201 -21.70 -16.47 2.45
C LEU A 201 -21.55 -17.67 1.48
N ALA A 202 -21.84 -18.88 1.95
CA ALA A 202 -21.74 -20.09 1.13
C ALA A 202 -22.79 -20.14 0.00
N THR A 203 -23.94 -19.48 0.18
CA THR A 203 -24.95 -19.33 -0.88
C THR A 203 -24.52 -18.30 -1.93
N ALA A 204 -23.85 -17.21 -1.53
CA ALA A 204 -23.34 -16.20 -2.46
C ALA A 204 -22.16 -16.71 -3.32
N ALA A 205 -21.34 -17.62 -2.79
CA ALA A 205 -20.16 -18.17 -3.47
C ALA A 205 -20.48 -19.18 -4.61
N ARG A 206 -21.75 -19.54 -4.84
CA ARG A 206 -22.17 -20.47 -5.92
C ARG A 206 -22.46 -19.79 -7.26
N GLY A 207 -22.19 -18.50 -7.40
CA GLY A 207 -22.20 -17.81 -8.69
C GLY A 207 -20.85 -17.96 -9.39
N ASP A 208 -20.81 -18.72 -10.49
CA ASP A 208 -19.61 -18.94 -11.31
C ASP A 208 -19.09 -17.64 -11.94
N VAL A 209 -17.96 -17.13 -11.43
CA VAL A 209 -17.09 -16.18 -12.12
C VAL A 209 -15.63 -16.56 -11.85
N ALA A 210 -14.85 -16.71 -12.92
CA ALA A 210 -13.44 -17.13 -12.89
C ALA A 210 -12.52 -16.14 -12.13
N PRO A 211 -11.43 -16.61 -11.50
CA PRO A 211 -10.62 -15.80 -10.61
C PRO A 211 -9.52 -15.06 -11.36
N SER A 212 -9.78 -13.80 -11.67
CA SER A 212 -8.74 -12.78 -11.81
C SER A 212 -9.34 -11.49 -11.27
N PHE A 213 -8.59 -10.82 -10.39
CA PHE A 213 -9.05 -9.81 -9.42
C PHE A 213 -9.79 -10.40 -8.20
N ALA A 214 -9.06 -10.52 -7.09
CA ALA A 214 -9.57 -10.78 -5.74
C ALA A 214 -10.56 -9.71 -5.21
N SER A 215 -11.02 -8.79 -6.07
CA SER A 215 -11.91 -7.68 -5.72
C SER A 215 -13.40 -8.04 -5.79
N THR A 216 -13.85 -8.99 -6.60
CA THR A 216 -15.29 -9.19 -6.86
C THR A 216 -15.95 -10.24 -5.98
N ALA A 217 -15.31 -11.39 -5.76
CA ALA A 217 -15.86 -12.45 -4.90
C ALA A 217 -15.84 -12.07 -3.40
N ALA A 218 -14.76 -11.44 -2.95
CA ALA A 218 -14.67 -10.90 -1.59
C ALA A 218 -15.66 -9.75 -1.35
N ALA A 219 -15.83 -8.85 -2.33
CA ALA A 219 -16.82 -7.77 -2.23
C ALA A 219 -18.27 -8.28 -2.24
N ALA A 220 -18.59 -9.31 -3.04
CA ALA A 220 -19.92 -9.92 -3.05
C ALA A 220 -20.25 -10.65 -1.73
N ALA A 221 -19.29 -11.42 -1.21
CA ALA A 221 -19.40 -12.09 0.08
C ALA A 221 -19.52 -11.09 1.25
N ALA A 222 -18.78 -9.99 1.19
CA ALA A 222 -18.80 -8.94 2.18
C ALA A 222 -20.13 -8.13 2.11
N THR A 223 -20.67 -7.88 0.92
CA THR A 223 -21.96 -7.17 0.75
C THR A 223 -23.13 -7.98 1.34
N ALA A 224 -23.10 -9.31 1.20
CA ALA A 224 -24.06 -10.21 1.84
C ALA A 224 -23.87 -10.31 3.37
N GLY A 225 -22.62 -10.28 3.86
CA GLY A 225 -22.31 -10.27 5.30
C GLY A 225 -22.66 -8.96 6.01
N ALA A 226 -22.51 -7.82 5.34
CA ALA A 226 -22.80 -6.50 5.89
C ALA A 226 -24.29 -6.30 6.22
N ALA A 227 -25.19 -6.94 5.47
CA ALA A 227 -26.64 -6.96 5.72
C ALA A 227 -27.05 -7.77 6.96
N ALA A 228 -26.14 -8.58 7.53
CA ALA A 228 -26.44 -9.50 8.63
C ALA A 228 -25.95 -9.03 10.02
N LEU A 229 -25.26 -7.89 10.13
CA LEU A 229 -24.86 -7.28 11.41
C LEU A 229 -25.96 -6.35 11.91
N SER A 230 -26.40 -6.54 13.17
CA SER A 230 -27.45 -5.69 13.75
C SER A 230 -26.96 -4.28 14.07
N GLY A 231 -25.65 -4.03 13.97
CA GLY A 231 -25.03 -2.73 14.21
C GLY A 231 -24.75 -2.49 15.70
N ALA A 232 -25.52 -3.14 16.57
CA ALA A 232 -25.44 -3.03 18.02
C ALA A 232 -24.39 -3.96 18.67
N GLU A 233 -23.79 -4.89 17.92
CA GLU A 233 -22.78 -5.80 18.48
C GLU A 233 -21.55 -5.02 18.97
N ARG A 234 -21.11 -5.25 20.21
CA ARG A 234 -19.92 -4.60 20.79
C ARG A 234 -18.65 -5.35 20.40
N VAL A 235 -17.74 -4.66 19.73
CA VAL A 235 -16.48 -5.18 19.21
C VAL A 235 -15.32 -4.65 20.04
N ASP A 236 -14.41 -5.55 20.46
CA ASP A 236 -13.09 -5.16 20.98
C ASP A 236 -12.26 -4.62 19.81
N TYR A 237 -12.19 -3.29 19.68
CA TYR A 237 -11.49 -2.67 18.56
C TYR A 237 -9.96 -2.80 18.71
N SER A 238 -9.45 -3.07 19.90
CA SER A 238 -8.01 -3.32 20.10
C SER A 238 -7.64 -4.64 19.42
N ARG A 239 -8.48 -5.67 19.58
CA ARG A 239 -8.33 -6.94 18.87
C ARG A 239 -8.55 -6.84 17.36
N LEU A 240 -9.52 -6.03 16.94
CA LEU A 240 -9.80 -5.78 15.52
C LEU A 240 -8.59 -5.20 14.77
N LEU A 241 -7.81 -4.34 15.45
CA LEU A 241 -6.67 -3.65 14.86
C LEU A 241 -5.31 -4.31 15.13
N SER A 242 -5.26 -5.26 16.07
CA SER A 242 -4.04 -5.98 16.42
C SER A 242 -3.66 -7.05 15.40
N GLU A 243 -2.37 -7.31 15.27
CA GLU A 243 -1.86 -8.53 14.66
C GLU A 243 -2.16 -9.75 15.55
N ASN A 244 -2.49 -10.87 14.92
CA ASN A 244 -2.65 -12.14 15.62
C ASN A 244 -1.27 -12.75 15.97
N ALA A 245 -1.25 -13.91 16.63
CA ALA A 245 -0.02 -14.59 17.03
C ALA A 245 0.90 -15.02 15.87
N VAL A 246 0.39 -15.04 14.63
CA VAL A 246 1.13 -15.36 13.41
C VAL A 246 1.65 -14.09 12.71
N GLY A 247 1.25 -12.91 13.20
CA GLY A 247 1.58 -11.61 12.63
C GLY A 247 0.62 -11.16 11.53
N ASP A 248 -0.52 -11.84 11.35
CA ASP A 248 -1.52 -11.43 10.35
C ASP A 248 -2.52 -10.47 11.00
N GLN A 249 -2.90 -9.44 10.25
CA GLN A 249 -4.00 -8.57 10.66
C GLN A 249 -5.34 -9.11 10.17
N GLY A 250 -6.42 -8.74 10.86
CA GLY A 250 -7.77 -9.15 10.47
C GLY A 250 -8.16 -8.66 9.07
N PRO A 251 -9.11 -9.33 8.38
CA PRO A 251 -9.59 -8.94 7.05
C PRO A 251 -9.97 -7.46 6.92
N PHE A 252 -10.43 -6.84 8.01
CA PHE A 252 -10.75 -5.42 8.03
C PHE A 252 -9.53 -4.53 7.74
N VAL A 253 -8.43 -4.77 8.46
CA VAL A 253 -7.22 -3.96 8.34
C VAL A 253 -6.50 -4.24 7.01
N GLU A 254 -6.46 -5.51 6.59
CA GLU A 254 -5.91 -5.90 5.29
C GLU A 254 -6.65 -5.19 4.14
N THR A 255 -7.98 -5.16 4.19
CA THR A 255 -8.79 -4.44 3.19
C THR A 255 -8.51 -2.94 3.21
N LEU A 256 -8.34 -2.35 4.39
CA LEU A 256 -8.03 -0.93 4.53
C LEU A 256 -6.66 -0.57 3.93
N ARG A 257 -5.63 -1.40 4.16
CA ARG A 257 -4.29 -1.27 3.57
C ARG A 257 -4.30 -1.48 2.07
N ALA A 258 -4.95 -2.55 1.58
CA ALA A 258 -5.11 -2.79 0.15
C ALA A 258 -5.81 -1.62 -0.55
N GLN A 259 -6.81 -1.02 0.11
CA GLN A 259 -7.49 0.16 -0.42
C GLN A 259 -6.59 1.39 -0.45
N LEU A 260 -5.68 1.58 0.50
CA LEU A 260 -4.69 2.67 0.46
C LEU A 260 -3.81 2.57 -0.79
N VAL A 261 -3.35 1.37 -1.13
CA VAL A 261 -2.54 1.12 -2.34
C VAL A 261 -3.37 1.38 -3.60
N SER A 262 -4.61 0.89 -3.62
CA SER A 262 -5.54 1.10 -4.74
C SER A 262 -5.83 2.60 -4.96
N ASP A 263 -6.12 3.34 -3.88
CA ASP A 263 -6.37 4.78 -3.91
C ASP A 263 -5.14 5.54 -4.45
N PHE A 264 -3.93 5.17 -4.01
CA PHE A 264 -2.68 5.74 -4.52
C PHE A 264 -2.50 5.49 -6.02
N LEU A 265 -2.66 4.23 -6.46
CA LEU A 265 -2.46 3.84 -7.86
C LEU A 265 -3.47 4.50 -8.78
N GLN A 266 -4.73 4.56 -8.38
CA GLN A 266 -5.78 5.22 -9.12
C GLN A 266 -5.49 6.71 -9.25
N TYR A 267 -5.17 7.39 -8.14
CA TYR A 267 -4.89 8.82 -8.18
C TYR A 267 -3.62 9.14 -9.00
N ALA A 268 -2.59 8.31 -8.91
CA ALA A 268 -1.39 8.45 -9.74
C ALA A 268 -1.71 8.33 -11.24
N ALA A 269 -2.62 7.41 -11.62
CA ALA A 269 -3.08 7.26 -13.00
C ALA A 269 -3.91 8.45 -13.47
N GLU A 270 -4.81 8.97 -12.62
CA GLU A 270 -5.61 10.17 -12.89
C GLU A 270 -4.71 11.41 -13.11
N LEU A 271 -3.72 11.62 -12.25
CA LEU A 271 -2.74 12.71 -12.44
C LEU A 271 -1.88 12.51 -13.70
N THR A 272 -1.50 11.27 -14.01
CA THR A 272 -0.74 10.96 -15.24
C THR A 272 -1.54 11.37 -16.47
N ALA A 273 -2.80 10.93 -16.56
CA ALA A 273 -3.68 11.28 -17.68
C ALA A 273 -3.93 12.79 -17.78
N ALA A 274 -4.12 13.48 -16.66
CA ALA A 274 -4.30 14.94 -16.64
C ALA A 274 -3.05 15.68 -17.15
N VAL A 275 -1.85 15.23 -16.75
CA VAL A 275 -0.58 15.81 -17.22
C VAL A 275 -0.38 15.54 -18.70
N GLU A 276 -0.61 14.30 -19.17
CA GLU A 276 -0.50 13.93 -20.59
C GLU A 276 -1.46 14.75 -21.48
N GLN A 277 -2.68 15.02 -21.01
CA GLN A 277 -3.63 15.89 -21.72
C GLN A 277 -3.19 17.36 -21.77
N ALA A 278 -2.40 17.82 -20.80
CA ALA A 278 -1.85 19.16 -20.76
C ALA A 278 -0.51 19.30 -21.50
N SER A 279 0.10 18.19 -21.90
CA SER A 279 1.36 18.15 -22.64
C SER A 279 1.17 18.60 -24.10
N THR A 280 2.25 19.11 -24.67
CA THR A 280 2.33 19.51 -26.08
C THR A 280 3.53 18.85 -26.74
N GLY A 281 3.35 18.37 -27.96
CA GLY A 281 4.42 17.76 -28.74
C GLY A 281 3.87 17.22 -30.07
N PRO A 282 4.72 17.01 -31.07
CA PRO A 282 4.29 16.52 -32.38
C PRO A 282 3.98 15.01 -32.37
N THR A 283 4.53 14.26 -31.42
CA THR A 283 4.36 12.81 -31.25
C THR A 283 4.28 12.44 -29.76
N ASP A 284 3.75 11.26 -29.45
CA ASP A 284 3.64 10.76 -28.07
C ASP A 284 5.00 10.68 -27.35
N ASP A 285 6.07 10.34 -28.06
CA ASP A 285 7.44 10.21 -27.50
C ASP A 285 8.13 11.58 -27.27
N GLU A 286 7.61 12.63 -27.90
CA GLU A 286 8.11 14.01 -27.83
C GLU A 286 7.15 14.93 -27.05
N LEU A 287 6.17 14.38 -26.34
CA LEU A 287 5.30 15.17 -25.47
C LEU A 287 6.12 15.81 -24.36
N GLU A 288 5.97 17.13 -24.23
CA GLU A 288 6.57 17.91 -23.16
C GLU A 288 5.48 18.64 -22.35
N VAL A 289 5.75 18.83 -21.07
CA VAL A 289 4.88 19.59 -20.18
C VAL A 289 5.68 20.67 -19.48
N THR A 290 5.13 21.88 -19.44
CA THR A 290 5.71 22.96 -18.63
C THR A 290 5.27 22.80 -17.17
N PRO A 291 6.08 23.24 -16.20
CA PRO A 291 5.70 23.19 -14.79
C PRO A 291 4.36 23.89 -14.51
N ALA A 292 4.09 25.00 -15.21
CA ALA A 292 2.82 25.73 -15.12
C ALA A 292 1.63 24.91 -15.64
N ALA A 293 1.77 24.25 -16.80
CA ALA A 293 0.73 23.38 -17.35
C ALA A 293 0.47 22.16 -16.46
N ALA A 294 1.52 21.53 -15.94
CA ALA A 294 1.38 20.40 -15.01
C ALA A 294 0.69 20.83 -13.71
N ALA A 295 1.05 21.99 -13.15
CA ALA A 295 0.39 22.54 -11.97
C ALA A 295 -1.09 22.84 -12.20
N ALA A 296 -1.45 23.37 -13.38
CA ALA A 296 -2.83 23.61 -13.75
C ALA A 296 -3.62 22.30 -13.89
N ALA A 297 -3.05 21.28 -14.54
CA ALA A 297 -3.65 19.96 -14.68
C ALA A 297 -3.91 19.29 -13.32
N ILE A 298 -2.93 19.32 -12.41
CA ILE A 298 -3.07 18.76 -11.06
C ILE A 298 -4.18 19.48 -10.28
N ARG A 299 -4.27 20.81 -10.37
CA ARG A 299 -5.34 21.58 -9.71
C ARG A 299 -6.72 21.33 -10.30
N ALA A 300 -6.80 21.11 -11.61
CA ALA A 300 -8.06 20.74 -12.26
C ALA A 300 -8.54 19.36 -11.77
N GLU A 301 -7.63 18.39 -11.64
CA GLU A 301 -7.94 17.03 -11.19
C GLU A 301 -8.22 16.94 -9.67
N ASP A 302 -7.58 17.80 -8.86
CA ASP A 302 -7.82 17.90 -7.42
C ASP A 302 -7.87 19.36 -6.94
N PRO A 303 -9.02 20.04 -7.08
CA PRO A 303 -9.17 21.45 -6.72
C PRO A 303 -8.94 21.77 -5.24
N ALA A 304 -8.99 20.77 -4.36
CA ALA A 304 -8.73 20.93 -2.94
C ALA A 304 -7.27 20.65 -2.55
N LYS A 305 -6.40 20.32 -3.52
CA LYS A 305 -4.97 20.10 -3.28
C LYS A 305 -4.32 21.40 -2.79
N PRO A 306 -3.65 21.41 -1.63
CA PRO A 306 -2.92 22.58 -1.15
C PRO A 306 -1.82 23.00 -2.14
N ASP A 307 -1.61 24.31 -2.34
CA ASP A 307 -0.61 24.81 -3.28
C ASP A 307 0.82 24.32 -2.97
N ALA A 308 1.16 24.18 -1.69
CA ALA A 308 2.45 23.63 -1.27
C ALA A 308 2.63 22.17 -1.74
N GLU A 309 1.56 21.37 -1.74
CA GLU A 309 1.61 20.00 -2.25
C GLU A 309 1.66 19.97 -3.78
N VAL A 310 0.88 20.81 -4.48
CA VAL A 310 1.00 20.97 -5.94
C VAL A 310 2.44 21.30 -6.31
N ARG A 311 3.03 22.29 -5.63
CA ARG A 311 4.41 22.72 -5.84
C ARG A 311 5.40 21.58 -5.62
N ALA A 312 5.23 20.79 -4.55
CA ALA A 312 6.09 19.64 -4.27
C ALA A 312 5.98 18.55 -5.34
N ILE A 313 4.77 18.28 -5.84
CA ILE A 313 4.53 17.30 -6.93
C ILE A 313 5.20 17.78 -8.23
N VAL A 314 5.03 19.05 -8.60
CA VAL A 314 5.60 19.63 -9.83
C VAL A 314 7.12 19.73 -9.73
N ALA A 315 7.67 20.14 -8.59
CA ALA A 315 9.10 20.16 -8.34
C ALA A 315 9.72 18.76 -8.47
N ARG A 316 9.06 17.74 -7.91
CA ARG A 316 9.48 16.34 -8.08
C ARG A 316 9.44 15.92 -9.55
N GLY A 317 8.35 16.19 -10.27
CA GLY A 317 8.21 15.86 -11.69
C GLY A 317 9.29 16.51 -12.56
N THR A 318 9.61 17.76 -12.29
CA THR A 318 10.65 18.50 -13.02
C THR A 318 12.07 18.10 -12.61
N GLY A 319 12.24 17.51 -11.42
CA GLY A 319 13.55 17.15 -10.89
C GLY A 319 14.30 18.32 -10.25
N VAL A 320 13.59 19.40 -9.89
CA VAL A 320 14.17 20.58 -9.23
C VAL A 320 13.75 20.64 -7.76
N HIS A 321 14.51 21.36 -6.94
CA HIS A 321 14.11 21.57 -5.54
C HIS A 321 12.86 22.47 -5.48
N PRO A 322 11.91 22.26 -4.55
CA PRO A 322 10.72 23.12 -4.44
C PRO A 322 11.02 24.61 -4.34
N SER A 323 12.14 25.04 -3.76
CA SER A 323 12.52 26.47 -3.71
C SER A 323 12.94 27.05 -5.07
N GLU A 324 13.37 26.22 -6.01
CA GLU A 324 13.87 26.63 -7.33
C GLU A 324 12.78 26.64 -8.40
N LEU A 325 11.59 26.12 -8.07
CA LEU A 325 10.53 25.92 -9.05
C LEU A 325 10.13 27.23 -9.75
N ASP A 326 10.11 28.36 -9.04
CA ASP A 326 9.73 29.67 -9.61
C ASP A 326 10.67 30.13 -10.72
N VAL A 327 11.92 29.69 -10.70
CA VAL A 327 12.92 29.97 -11.74
C VAL A 327 12.78 28.99 -12.91
N ALA A 328 12.40 27.74 -12.62
CA ALA A 328 12.26 26.67 -13.61
C ALA A 328 10.91 26.66 -14.34
N LEU A 329 9.92 27.48 -13.95
CA LEU A 329 8.53 27.44 -14.45
C LEU A 329 8.37 27.50 -15.97
N SER A 330 9.39 27.97 -16.71
CA SER A 330 9.35 28.13 -18.17
C SER A 330 9.98 26.99 -18.96
N GLU A 331 10.81 26.14 -18.37
CA GLU A 331 11.50 25.09 -19.12
C GLU A 331 10.61 23.84 -19.21
N PRO A 332 10.21 23.41 -20.43
CA PRO A 332 9.46 22.19 -20.61
C PRO A 332 10.31 20.96 -20.26
N VAL A 333 9.66 19.92 -19.73
CA VAL A 333 10.27 18.63 -19.43
C VAL A 333 9.52 17.55 -20.20
N ARG A 334 10.25 16.54 -20.69
CA ARG A 334 9.63 15.37 -21.32
C ARG A 334 8.59 14.76 -20.39
N THR A 335 7.37 14.59 -20.89
CA THR A 335 6.21 14.13 -20.12
C THR A 335 6.47 12.79 -19.45
N LEU A 336 7.13 11.86 -20.16
CA LEU A 336 7.50 10.56 -19.60
C LEU A 336 8.45 10.67 -18.40
N GLU A 337 9.42 11.59 -18.45
CA GLU A 337 10.32 11.85 -17.32
C GLU A 337 9.57 12.51 -16.18
N PHE A 338 8.73 13.49 -16.48
CA PHE A 338 7.90 14.18 -15.50
C PHE A 338 7.01 13.20 -14.74
N VAL A 339 6.24 12.38 -15.45
CA VAL A 339 5.34 11.38 -14.87
C VAL A 339 6.11 10.34 -14.04
N SER A 340 7.25 9.87 -14.56
CA SER A 340 8.11 8.91 -13.85
C SER A 340 8.58 9.47 -12.49
N ARG A 341 9.10 10.70 -12.48
CA ARG A 341 9.55 11.35 -11.24
C ARG A 341 8.39 11.76 -10.34
N MET A 342 7.27 12.22 -10.89
CA MET A 342 6.07 12.55 -10.12
C MET A 342 5.60 11.36 -9.28
N ARG A 343 5.57 10.18 -9.90
CA ARG A 343 5.12 8.91 -9.30
C ARG A 343 6.10 8.29 -8.31
N SER A 344 7.34 8.80 -8.24
CA SER A 344 8.37 8.26 -7.36
C SER A 344 8.20 8.63 -5.88
N GLY A 345 7.20 9.43 -5.53
CA GLY A 345 6.88 9.74 -4.13
C GLY A 345 5.38 9.74 -3.86
N TRP A 346 5.02 10.08 -2.63
CA TRP A 346 3.63 10.05 -2.18
C TRP A 346 2.70 10.95 -3.01
N LEU A 347 1.54 10.39 -3.36
CA LEU A 347 0.44 11.03 -4.08
C LEU A 347 -0.86 10.58 -3.39
N ALA A 348 -1.57 11.52 -2.76
CA ALA A 348 -2.88 11.25 -2.19
C ALA A 348 -3.83 12.38 -2.55
N ARG A 349 -5.08 12.02 -2.81
CA ARG A 349 -6.13 13.00 -3.09
C ARG A 349 -6.47 13.79 -1.82
N SER A 350 -6.67 15.11 -1.96
CA SER A 350 -7.00 16.02 -0.86
C SER A 350 -8.49 16.35 -0.82
N GLY A 351 -9.17 16.35 -1.97
CA GLY A 351 -10.61 16.56 -2.10
C GLY A 351 -11.40 15.30 -2.45
N PRO A 352 -12.75 15.35 -2.39
CA PRO A 352 -13.55 14.37 -3.09
C PRO A 352 -13.25 14.43 -4.60
N LYS A 353 -13.41 13.31 -5.31
CA LYS A 353 -13.29 13.30 -6.78
C LYS A 353 -14.33 14.27 -7.37
N PRO A 354 -13.94 15.20 -8.26
CA PRO A 354 -14.90 16.04 -8.98
C PRO A 354 -15.95 15.16 -9.66
N LEU A 355 -17.22 15.54 -9.57
CA LEU A 355 -18.28 14.90 -10.36
C LEU A 355 -18.01 15.26 -11.82
N ALA A 356 -17.72 14.25 -12.64
CA ALA A 356 -17.55 14.38 -14.09
C ALA A 356 -18.86 14.71 -14.78
#